data_AF-A0A4V3W8X3-F1
#
_entry.id   AF-A0A4V3W8X3-F1
#
_cell.length_a   1.000
_cell.length_b   1.000
_cell.length_c   1.000
_cell.angle_alpha   90.00
_cell.angle_beta   90.00
_cell.angle_gamma   90.00
#
_symmetry.space_group_name_H-M   'P 1'
#
loop_
_entity.id
_entity.type
_entity.pdbx_description
1 polymer ?
#
loop_
_entity_poly.entity_id
_entity_poly.type
_entity_poly.pdbx_seq_one_letter_code
_entity_poly.pdbx_strand_id
1 'polypeptide(L)'
;MEDRFGQHGWKEFNRNRKDILSELDKILEQTENRPIQVAHGLGVEAYLRKWLSEFLPKKYGVTSGYIIPNLYGNNFKLYHYDIIIYNQLEAPILWTEGNFDQSEQGKYRAIPAKHVVAVYEVKSRLTKSNITDALNKLNQTSDFSSQLNPFYSSGIIFIDLKENDNNNESIIKELIKGKDILGFSGGLILRYEGDPTATGLIRLFDIQPENNFDINLYKPIAKPIDSLNIYLTEEGALTIAEKGAGVKLVATSTNNLSFSKTYGIYFNEGTKSIHIKWSRNNFSDFCIELISSLEGLVYNDKNRPSFGQVFDNLEMKKAPRQSKVKEEGKPFLVLTLYEGGELGNKLTIDNDTLTFVVSIENQGALPVTLSDDLFKSKFELPAGETAIKTVSLELQTDKTDKTFADLIKQDGVEHLYRVVYYADEIKKDFLSIEANIRIYKNEVTISDL
;
A
#
# COMPACT_ATOMS: atom_id res chain seq x y z
N MET A 1 -8.13 -12.23 -12.46
CA MET A 1 -6.65 -12.15 -12.34
C MET A 1 -6.37 -11.91 -10.85
N GLU A 2 -5.29 -12.41 -10.24
CA GLU A 2 -4.99 -12.00 -8.86
C GLU A 2 -4.69 -10.48 -8.85
N ASP A 3 -5.42 -9.69 -8.07
CA ASP A 3 -5.30 -8.20 -8.06
C ASP A 3 -3.97 -7.69 -7.49
N ARG A 4 -3.08 -8.62 -7.10
CA ARG A 4 -1.81 -8.34 -6.44
C ARG A 4 -0.78 -9.42 -6.73
N PHE A 5 0.48 -9.02 -6.66
CA PHE A 5 1.65 -9.88 -6.74
C PHE A 5 2.66 -9.46 -5.66
N GLY A 6 3.85 -10.05 -5.61
CA GLY A 6 4.82 -9.69 -4.59
C GLY A 6 6.16 -10.39 -4.75
N GLN A 7 7.10 -10.04 -3.88
CA GLN A 7 8.41 -10.69 -3.80
C GLN A 7 8.26 -12.17 -3.46
N HIS A 8 9.23 -13.00 -3.86
CA HIS A 8 9.22 -14.41 -3.50
C HIS A 8 9.05 -14.60 -1.99
N GLY A 9 8.13 -15.49 -1.57
CA GLY A 9 7.82 -15.71 -0.16
C GLY A 9 6.82 -14.72 0.47
N TRP A 10 6.26 -13.76 -0.28
CA TRP A 10 5.38 -12.74 0.29
C TRP A 10 4.08 -13.30 0.89
N LYS A 11 3.53 -14.38 0.30
CA LYS A 11 2.29 -15.02 0.77
C LYS A 11 2.55 -15.71 2.11
N GLU A 12 3.68 -16.41 2.22
CA GLU A 12 4.17 -17.08 3.43
C GLU A 12 4.47 -16.08 4.54
N PHE A 13 5.12 -14.97 4.20
CA PHE A 13 5.40 -13.92 5.18
C PHE A 13 4.12 -13.26 5.71
N ASN A 14 3.16 -12.97 4.81
CA ASN A 14 1.86 -12.43 5.22
C ASN A 14 0.99 -13.44 5.97
N ARG A 15 1.24 -14.74 5.81
CA ARG A 15 0.60 -15.77 6.62
C ARG A 15 0.97 -15.63 8.09
N ASN A 16 2.21 -15.27 8.43
CA ASN A 16 2.60 -15.04 9.82
C ASN A 16 1.69 -14.00 10.51
N ARG A 17 1.38 -12.89 9.82
CA ARG A 17 0.43 -11.89 10.32
C ARG A 17 -0.96 -12.48 10.54
N LYS A 18 -1.45 -13.27 9.58
CA LYS A 18 -2.76 -13.92 9.68
C LYS A 18 -2.81 -14.92 10.83
N ASP A 19 -1.73 -15.65 11.06
CA ASP A 19 -1.62 -16.62 12.16
C ASP A 19 -1.65 -15.89 13.51
N ILE A 20 -0.95 -14.75 13.66
CA ILE A 20 -1.05 -13.87 14.85
C ILE A 20 -2.50 -13.43 15.10
N LEU A 21 -3.18 -12.94 14.06
CA LEU A 21 -4.57 -12.48 14.17
C LEU A 21 -5.54 -13.62 14.47
N SER A 22 -5.35 -14.79 13.85
CA SER A 22 -6.20 -15.96 14.08
C SER A 22 -6.10 -16.49 15.51
N GLU A 23 -4.90 -16.52 16.09
CA GLU A 23 -4.73 -16.93 17.49
C GLU A 23 -5.36 -15.92 18.46
N LEU A 24 -5.27 -14.62 18.17
CA LEU A 24 -6.02 -13.62 18.93
C LEU A 24 -7.53 -13.86 18.83
N ASP A 25 -8.06 -14.02 17.61
CA ASP A 25 -9.51 -14.18 17.40
C ASP A 25 -10.02 -15.42 18.17
N LYS A 26 -9.27 -16.53 18.16
CA LYS A 26 -9.55 -17.72 18.99
C LYS A 26 -9.54 -17.41 20.48
N ILE A 27 -8.55 -16.65 20.97
CA ILE A 27 -8.48 -16.27 22.38
C ILE A 27 -9.70 -15.44 22.75
N LEU A 28 -10.07 -14.45 21.95
CA LEU A 28 -11.24 -13.59 22.17
C LEU A 28 -12.53 -14.41 22.23
N GLU A 29 -12.76 -15.32 21.28
CA GLU A 29 -13.94 -16.21 21.27
C GLU A 29 -14.01 -17.12 22.50
N GLN A 30 -12.89 -17.72 22.90
CA GLN A 30 -12.83 -18.62 24.06
C GLN A 30 -13.06 -17.91 25.40
N THR A 31 -12.84 -16.59 25.43
CA THR A 31 -12.87 -15.79 26.66
C THR A 31 -14.09 -14.89 26.75
N GLU A 32 -14.81 -14.63 25.66
CA GLU A 32 -16.11 -13.94 25.65
C GLU A 32 -17.12 -14.58 26.62
N ASN A 33 -17.05 -15.91 26.79
CA ASN A 33 -17.89 -16.68 27.69
C ASN A 33 -17.27 -16.94 29.08
N ARG A 34 -16.10 -16.37 29.39
CA ARG A 34 -15.41 -16.57 30.68
C ARG A 34 -15.47 -15.29 31.54
N PRO A 35 -15.76 -15.41 32.84
CA PRO A 35 -15.88 -14.24 33.74
C PRO A 35 -14.57 -13.50 34.03
N ILE A 36 -13.41 -14.01 33.60
CA ILE A 36 -12.09 -13.43 33.88
C ILE A 36 -11.48 -12.85 32.60
N GLN A 37 -11.60 -11.53 32.43
CA GLN A 37 -11.09 -10.77 31.26
C GLN A 37 -9.56 -10.56 31.25
N VAL A 38 -8.86 -10.83 32.35
CA VAL A 38 -7.40 -10.63 32.46
C VAL A 38 -6.61 -11.56 31.51
N ALA A 39 -7.21 -12.68 31.09
CA ALA A 39 -6.58 -13.63 30.17
C ALA A 39 -6.43 -13.11 28.72
N HIS A 40 -7.16 -12.06 28.32
CA HIS A 40 -7.16 -11.55 26.94
C HIS A 40 -5.79 -11.01 26.51
N GLY A 41 -5.08 -10.25 27.37
CA GLY A 41 -3.81 -9.62 27.02
C GLY A 41 -2.63 -10.60 26.99
N LEU A 42 -2.53 -11.44 28.03
CA LEU A 42 -1.39 -12.33 28.24
C LEU A 42 -1.17 -13.33 27.09
N GLY A 43 -2.25 -13.87 26.50
CA GLY A 43 -2.14 -14.83 25.40
C GLY A 43 -1.61 -14.20 24.11
N VAL A 44 -2.06 -12.99 23.80
CA VAL A 44 -1.68 -12.23 22.59
C VAL A 44 -0.24 -11.78 22.68
N GLU A 45 0.15 -11.24 23.83
CA GLU A 45 1.52 -10.86 24.10
C GLU A 45 2.46 -12.06 24.00
N ALA A 46 2.10 -13.21 24.59
CA ALA A 46 2.92 -14.41 24.52
C ALA A 46 3.08 -14.92 23.08
N TYR A 47 2.03 -14.86 22.26
CA TYR A 47 2.12 -15.24 20.85
C TYR A 47 3.00 -14.28 20.04
N LEU A 48 2.87 -12.96 20.27
CA LEU A 48 3.74 -11.96 19.65
C LEU A 48 5.21 -12.16 20.05
N ARG A 49 5.50 -12.41 21.34
CA ARG A 49 6.85 -12.72 21.82
C ARG A 49 7.41 -13.99 21.17
N LYS A 50 6.59 -15.04 21.04
CA LYS A 50 6.96 -16.27 20.33
C LYS A 50 7.36 -15.98 18.88
N TRP A 51 6.47 -15.30 18.14
CA TRP A 51 6.72 -14.95 16.75
C TRP A 51 7.98 -14.09 16.59
N LEU A 52 8.16 -13.06 17.42
CA LEU A 52 9.38 -12.23 17.41
C LEU A 52 10.65 -13.05 17.71
N SER A 53 10.59 -14.00 18.66
CA SER A 53 11.72 -14.89 18.99
C SER A 53 12.11 -15.81 17.81
N GLU A 54 11.13 -16.21 17.00
CA GLU A 54 11.33 -17.04 15.83
C GLU A 54 11.85 -16.22 14.64
N PHE A 55 11.32 -15.01 14.47
CA PHE A 55 11.64 -14.09 13.37
C PHE A 55 13.00 -13.40 13.52
N LEU A 56 13.34 -12.90 14.71
CA LEU A 56 14.55 -12.11 14.92
C LEU A 56 15.82 -12.97 14.88
N PRO A 57 16.98 -12.38 14.51
CA PRO A 57 18.28 -13.04 14.61
C PRO A 57 18.52 -13.57 16.04
N LYS A 58 19.11 -14.77 16.16
CA LYS A 58 19.28 -15.48 17.45
C LYS A 58 20.19 -14.78 18.47
N LYS A 59 20.88 -13.71 18.07
CA LYS A 59 21.59 -12.84 19.01
C LYS A 59 20.65 -11.95 19.83
N TYR A 60 19.40 -11.80 19.40
CA TYR A 60 18.37 -11.09 20.13
C TYR A 60 17.45 -12.08 20.85
N GLY A 61 17.28 -11.87 22.15
CA GLY A 61 16.27 -12.54 22.96
C GLY A 61 15.02 -11.69 23.04
N VAL A 62 13.86 -12.34 23.15
CA VAL A 62 12.57 -11.69 23.35
C VAL A 62 11.91 -12.28 24.58
N THR A 63 11.45 -11.44 25.50
CA THR A 63 10.84 -11.86 26.77
C THR A 63 9.85 -10.81 27.27
N SER A 64 8.98 -11.19 28.20
CA SER A 64 8.33 -10.24 29.12
C SER A 64 9.13 -10.14 30.42
N GLY A 65 8.86 -9.10 31.21
CA GLY A 65 9.40 -9.00 32.56
C GLY A 65 9.95 -7.62 32.88
N TYR A 66 11.12 -7.55 33.49
CA TYR A 66 11.61 -6.36 34.18
C TYR A 66 12.93 -5.87 33.59
N ILE A 67 13.11 -4.56 33.54
CA ILE A 67 14.38 -3.91 33.17
C ILE A 67 15.06 -3.44 34.45
N ILE A 68 16.29 -3.91 34.68
CA ILE A 68 17.02 -3.69 35.93
C ILE A 68 18.19 -2.72 35.71
N PRO A 69 18.14 -1.49 36.27
CA PRO A 69 19.29 -0.59 36.26
C PRO A 69 20.39 -1.08 37.22
N ASN A 70 21.63 -0.62 37.01
CA ASN A 70 22.81 -1.04 37.77
C ASN A 70 22.80 -0.58 39.23
N LEU A 71 22.22 0.60 39.52
CA LEU A 71 22.18 1.18 40.86
C LEU A 71 20.76 1.68 41.13
N TYR A 72 20.21 1.26 42.27
CA TYR A 72 18.90 1.73 42.76
C TYR A 72 18.95 1.96 44.27
N GLY A 73 18.20 2.96 44.73
CA GLY A 73 17.88 3.13 46.14
C GLY A 73 16.77 2.17 46.58
N ASN A 74 16.57 2.02 47.90
CA ASN A 74 15.64 1.05 48.50
C ASN A 74 14.15 1.21 48.09
N ASN A 75 13.77 2.28 47.39
CA ASN A 75 12.39 2.57 46.97
C ASN A 75 12.15 2.39 45.46
N PHE A 76 13.00 1.63 44.75
CA PHE A 76 12.83 1.43 43.31
C PHE A 76 11.60 0.59 42.98
N LYS A 77 10.73 1.13 42.14
CA LYS A 77 9.53 0.43 41.66
C LYS A 77 9.88 -0.35 40.40
N LEU A 78 9.71 -1.66 40.47
CA LEU A 78 9.87 -2.55 39.32
C LEU A 78 8.61 -2.51 38.45
N TYR A 79 8.82 -2.36 37.15
CA TYR A 79 7.76 -2.32 36.16
C TYR A 79 7.88 -3.51 35.21
N HIS A 80 6.76 -4.20 35.02
CA HIS A 80 6.64 -5.27 34.03
C HIS A 80 6.47 -4.68 32.63
N TYR A 81 7.14 -5.21 31.61
CA TYR A 81 6.98 -4.85 30.20
C TYR A 81 6.54 -6.05 29.38
N ASP A 82 5.66 -5.81 28.42
CA ASP A 82 5.05 -6.87 27.60
C ASP A 82 6.08 -7.53 26.68
N ILE A 83 6.93 -6.73 26.03
CA ILE A 83 7.97 -7.21 25.12
C ILE A 83 9.26 -6.44 25.39
N ILE A 84 10.30 -7.17 25.77
CA ILE A 84 11.69 -6.72 25.92
C ILE A 84 12.52 -7.48 24.89
N ILE A 85 13.21 -6.73 24.02
CA ILE A 85 14.20 -7.26 23.08
C ILE A 85 15.59 -6.86 23.61
N TYR A 86 16.47 -7.85 23.76
CA TYR A 86 17.77 -7.67 24.38
C TYR A 86 18.87 -8.45 23.66
N ASN A 87 20.14 -8.03 23.81
CA ASN A 87 21.29 -8.79 23.30
C ASN A 87 21.49 -10.07 24.13
N GLN A 88 20.99 -11.19 23.64
CA GLN A 88 21.00 -12.47 24.33
C GLN A 88 22.41 -13.08 24.47
N LEU A 89 23.34 -12.73 23.59
CA LEU A 89 24.69 -13.29 23.65
C LEU A 89 25.51 -12.72 24.81
N GLU A 90 25.18 -11.50 25.24
CA GLU A 90 25.95 -10.77 26.26
C GLU A 90 25.18 -10.52 27.56
N ALA A 91 23.85 -10.60 27.52
CA ALA A 91 23.02 -10.30 28.69
C ALA A 91 22.93 -11.49 29.66
N PRO A 92 23.31 -11.32 30.94
CA PRO A 92 22.88 -12.25 31.97
C PRO A 92 21.38 -12.10 32.24
N ILE A 93 20.72 -13.21 32.54
CA ILE A 93 19.38 -13.21 33.14
C ILE A 93 19.57 -13.11 34.65
N LEU A 94 19.12 -12.03 35.26
CA LEU A 94 19.37 -11.78 36.69
C LEU A 94 18.49 -12.67 37.58
N TRP A 95 17.22 -12.79 37.23
CA TRP A 95 16.29 -13.74 37.80
C TRP A 95 15.13 -13.99 36.83
N THR A 96 14.36 -15.03 37.14
CA THR A 96 13.14 -15.41 36.43
C THR A 96 11.98 -15.53 37.41
N GLU A 97 10.82 -14.99 37.06
CA GLU A 97 9.58 -15.17 37.79
C GLU A 97 8.62 -16.01 36.94
N GLY A 98 8.11 -17.09 37.51
CA GLY A 98 7.33 -18.10 36.81
C GLY A 98 7.65 -19.51 37.27
N ASN A 99 6.78 -20.48 36.97
CA ASN A 99 7.00 -21.88 37.29
C ASN A 99 7.74 -22.62 36.14
N PHE A 100 8.43 -23.71 36.44
CA PHE A 100 9.07 -24.58 35.43
C PHE A 100 8.08 -25.12 34.39
N ASP A 101 6.81 -25.29 34.78
CA ASP A 101 5.73 -25.76 33.89
C ASP A 101 5.23 -24.70 32.90
N GLN A 102 5.63 -23.43 33.07
CA GLN A 102 5.27 -22.38 32.12
C GLN A 102 6.21 -22.43 30.91
N SER A 103 5.63 -22.22 29.72
CA SER A 103 6.42 -22.04 28.51
C SER A 103 7.44 -20.91 28.68
N GLU A 104 8.56 -20.97 27.96
CA GLU A 104 9.58 -19.90 28.00
C GLU A 104 9.00 -18.51 27.70
N GLN A 105 7.92 -18.43 26.93
CA GLN A 105 7.22 -17.19 26.58
C GLN A 105 6.28 -16.66 27.69
N GLY A 106 5.99 -17.50 28.69
CA GLY A 106 5.19 -17.16 29.87
C GLY A 106 6.03 -16.84 31.12
N LYS A 107 7.34 -17.07 31.09
CA LYS A 107 8.25 -16.69 32.17
C LYS A 107 8.60 -15.21 32.07
N TYR A 108 8.57 -14.51 33.19
CA TYR A 108 9.07 -13.14 33.29
C TYR A 108 10.55 -13.17 33.59
N ARG A 109 11.34 -12.34 32.89
CA ARG A 109 12.80 -12.29 33.06
C ARG A 109 13.22 -10.88 33.43
N ALA A 110 14.22 -10.80 34.31
CA ALA A 110 14.85 -9.55 34.69
C ALA A 110 16.14 -9.36 33.89
N ILE A 111 16.15 -8.34 33.03
CA ILE A 111 17.24 -8.06 32.08
C ILE A 111 17.93 -6.74 32.47
N PRO A 112 19.28 -6.69 32.53
CA PRO A 112 19.97 -5.44 32.82
C PRO A 112 19.75 -4.38 31.74
N ALA A 113 19.51 -3.13 32.15
CA ALA A 113 19.16 -2.00 31.27
C ALA A 113 20.11 -1.83 30.07
N LYS A 114 21.42 -1.99 30.28
CA LYS A 114 22.45 -1.82 29.23
C LYS A 114 22.33 -2.78 28.04
N HIS A 115 21.67 -3.92 28.24
CA HIS A 115 21.49 -4.94 27.18
C HIS A 115 20.14 -4.87 26.49
N VAL A 116 19.21 -4.05 26.99
CA VAL A 116 17.88 -3.86 26.39
C VAL A 116 18.01 -2.93 25.20
N VAL A 117 17.64 -3.42 24.02
CA VAL A 117 17.74 -2.70 22.75
C VAL A 117 16.38 -2.22 22.24
N ALA A 118 15.29 -2.90 22.57
CA ALA A 118 13.96 -2.38 22.28
C ALA A 118 12.90 -2.83 23.29
N VAL A 119 11.87 -2.02 23.48
CA VAL A 119 10.70 -2.33 24.30
C VAL A 119 9.42 -2.04 23.52
N TYR A 120 8.46 -2.96 23.54
CA TYR A 120 7.14 -2.74 22.97
C TYR A 120 6.05 -3.02 23.99
N GLU A 121 5.09 -2.10 24.06
CA GLU A 121 3.82 -2.33 24.76
C GLU A 121 2.80 -2.90 23.77
N VAL A 122 1.97 -3.85 24.22
CA VAL A 122 0.91 -4.43 23.39
C VAL A 122 -0.45 -3.96 23.89
N LYS A 123 -1.32 -3.54 22.96
CA LYS A 123 -2.71 -3.17 23.25
C LYS A 123 -3.64 -3.81 22.25
N SER A 124 -4.79 -4.29 22.72
CA SER A 124 -5.78 -4.94 21.85
C SER A 124 -6.36 -3.99 20.79
N ARG A 125 -6.54 -2.71 21.13
CA ARG A 125 -7.19 -1.72 20.26
C ARG A 125 -6.46 -0.39 20.23
N LEU A 126 -6.42 0.25 19.07
CA LEU A 126 -5.98 1.63 18.90
C LEU A 126 -7.09 2.59 19.36
N THR A 127 -6.98 3.07 20.60
CA THR A 127 -7.88 4.04 21.21
C THR A 127 -7.08 5.03 22.04
N LYS A 128 -7.65 6.21 22.34
CA LYS A 128 -6.98 7.23 23.15
C LYS A 128 -6.49 6.68 24.50
N SER A 129 -7.33 5.95 25.25
CA SER A 129 -6.97 5.42 26.57
C SER A 129 -5.82 4.42 26.48
N ASN A 130 -5.88 3.50 25.52
CA ASN A 130 -4.82 2.50 25.33
C ASN A 130 -3.49 3.14 24.92
N ILE A 131 -3.53 4.22 24.13
CA ILE A 131 -2.33 5.00 23.81
C ILE A 131 -1.77 5.63 25.09
N THR A 132 -2.58 6.36 25.86
CA THR A 132 -2.14 7.00 27.10
C THR A 132 -1.51 5.98 28.06
N ASP A 133 -2.16 4.83 28.26
CA ASP A 133 -1.65 3.78 29.14
C ASP A 133 -0.31 3.22 28.65
N ALA A 134 -0.19 2.96 27.35
CA ALA A 134 1.05 2.46 26.75
C ALA A 134 2.19 3.49 26.83
N LEU A 135 1.91 4.75 26.54
CA LEU A 135 2.88 5.85 26.65
C LEU A 135 3.35 6.02 28.11
N ASN A 136 2.43 6.02 29.08
CA ASN A 136 2.80 6.08 30.50
C ASN A 136 3.68 4.91 30.92
N LYS A 137 3.42 3.73 30.35
CA LYS A 137 4.19 2.52 30.61
C LYS A 137 5.61 2.61 30.04
N LEU A 138 5.75 3.00 28.78
CA LEU A 138 7.05 3.19 28.13
C LEU A 138 7.87 4.30 28.80
N ASN A 139 7.22 5.36 29.29
CA ASN A 139 7.90 6.45 29.99
C ASN A 139 8.56 6.02 31.32
N GLN A 140 8.25 4.84 31.85
CA GLN A 140 8.88 4.31 33.07
C GLN A 140 10.40 4.10 32.93
N THR A 141 10.92 4.06 31.70
CA THR A 141 12.37 3.96 31.46
C THR A 141 13.11 5.30 31.58
N SER A 142 12.41 6.43 31.75
CA SER A 142 13.03 7.76 31.87
C SER A 142 14.03 7.84 33.02
N ASP A 143 13.70 7.20 34.14
CA ASP A 143 14.42 7.29 35.41
C ASP A 143 15.84 6.69 35.34
N PHE A 144 16.07 5.79 34.38
CA PHE A 144 17.35 5.12 34.15
C PHE A 144 17.79 5.19 32.68
N SER A 145 17.31 6.20 31.97
CA SER A 145 17.60 6.46 30.55
C SER A 145 19.08 6.41 30.20
N SER A 146 19.94 6.96 31.06
CA SER A 146 21.40 6.99 30.87
C SER A 146 22.09 5.63 30.95
N GLN A 147 21.39 4.59 31.41
CA GLN A 147 21.91 3.23 31.58
C GLN A 147 21.43 2.27 30.48
N LEU A 148 20.53 2.71 29.62
CA LEU A 148 20.01 1.92 28.51
C LEU A 148 21.06 1.76 27.40
N ASN A 149 20.81 0.80 26.51
CA ASN A 149 21.64 0.63 25.33
C ASN A 149 21.61 1.90 24.45
N PRO A 150 22.73 2.31 23.80
CA PRO A 150 22.74 3.45 22.88
C PRO A 150 21.75 3.34 21.71
N PHE A 151 21.40 2.12 21.30
CA PHE A 151 20.41 1.84 20.25
C PHE A 151 19.01 1.56 20.80
N TYR A 152 18.76 1.90 22.08
CA TYR A 152 17.46 1.70 22.70
C TYR A 152 16.35 2.38 21.91
N SER A 153 15.30 1.63 21.62
CA SER A 153 14.08 2.11 20.99
C SER A 153 12.85 1.62 21.75
N SER A 154 11.74 2.32 21.60
CA SER A 154 10.46 1.91 22.15
C SER A 154 9.32 2.12 21.17
N GLY A 155 8.24 1.34 21.32
CA GLY A 155 7.08 1.46 20.46
C GLY A 155 5.86 0.75 21.00
N ILE A 156 4.76 0.80 20.24
CA ILE A 156 3.49 0.19 20.64
C ILE A 156 2.98 -0.71 19.51
N ILE A 157 2.47 -1.90 19.86
CA ILE A 157 1.78 -2.79 18.94
C ILE A 157 0.31 -2.80 19.32
N PHE A 158 -0.52 -2.24 18.45
CA PHE A 158 -1.96 -2.35 18.50
C PHE A 158 -2.41 -3.53 17.65
N ILE A 159 -3.41 -4.29 18.11
CA ILE A 159 -3.96 -5.34 17.26
C ILE A 159 -4.95 -4.76 16.27
N ASP A 160 -6.01 -4.10 16.76
CA ASP A 160 -7.10 -3.63 15.92
C ASP A 160 -7.29 -2.11 15.94
N LEU A 161 -7.61 -1.54 14.78
CA LEU A 161 -8.39 -0.31 14.66
C LEU A 161 -9.83 -0.68 14.26
N LYS A 162 -10.81 -0.30 15.08
CA LYS A 162 -12.24 -0.53 14.82
C LYS A 162 -12.84 0.62 14.01
N GLU A 163 -13.90 0.32 13.25
CA GLU A 163 -14.54 1.31 12.38
C GLU A 163 -15.08 2.51 13.17
N ASN A 164 -15.65 2.25 14.35
CA ASN A 164 -16.17 3.30 15.23
C ASN A 164 -15.09 4.27 15.75
N ASP A 165 -13.82 3.83 15.78
CA ASP A 165 -12.68 4.64 16.20
C ASP A 165 -12.00 5.37 15.02
N ASN A 166 -12.34 4.99 13.78
CA ASN A 166 -11.64 5.39 12.56
C ASN A 166 -11.68 6.91 12.28
N ASN A 167 -12.67 7.63 12.82
CA ASN A 167 -12.80 9.08 12.65
C ASN A 167 -12.41 9.89 13.91
N ASN A 168 -11.84 9.24 14.92
CA ASN A 168 -11.53 9.85 16.21
C ASN A 168 -10.17 10.56 16.22
N GLU A 169 -10.16 11.87 16.02
CA GLU A 169 -8.93 12.69 16.01
C GLU A 169 -8.10 12.61 17.29
N SER A 170 -8.74 12.29 18.42
CA SER A 170 -8.02 12.24 19.69
C SER A 170 -6.96 11.14 19.70
N ILE A 171 -7.08 10.11 18.84
CA ILE A 171 -6.10 9.03 18.69
C ILE A 171 -4.75 9.59 18.23
N ILE A 172 -4.71 10.32 17.12
CA ILE A 172 -3.45 10.82 16.57
C ILE A 172 -2.87 11.96 17.42
N LYS A 173 -3.73 12.80 18.02
CA LYS A 173 -3.33 13.83 18.99
C LYS A 173 -2.74 13.24 20.28
N GLU A 174 -3.15 12.03 20.66
CA GLU A 174 -2.57 11.34 21.81
C GLU A 174 -1.26 10.65 21.44
N LEU A 175 -1.16 10.04 20.25
CA LEU A 175 0.05 9.37 19.78
C LEU A 175 1.26 10.31 19.69
N ILE A 176 1.06 11.56 19.28
CA ILE A 176 2.16 12.54 19.15
C ILE A 176 2.87 12.81 20.48
N LYS A 177 2.22 12.60 21.63
CA LYS A 177 2.84 12.74 22.95
C LYS A 177 3.97 11.73 23.18
N GLY A 178 4.04 10.67 22.39
CA GLY A 178 5.19 9.78 22.36
C GLY A 178 6.50 10.49 22.01
N LYS A 179 6.46 11.70 21.44
CA LYS A 179 7.66 12.53 21.22
C LYS A 179 8.47 12.83 22.47
N ASP A 180 7.82 12.81 23.64
CA ASP A 180 8.45 13.10 24.93
C ASP A 180 9.00 11.82 25.60
N ILE A 181 8.78 10.64 25.00
CA ILE A 181 9.24 9.35 25.51
C ILE A 181 10.56 8.98 24.86
N LEU A 182 11.52 8.58 25.69
CA LEU A 182 12.83 8.14 25.23
C LEU A 182 12.73 6.97 24.24
N GLY A 183 13.39 7.14 23.09
CA GLY A 183 13.52 6.11 22.07
C GLY A 183 12.21 5.78 21.34
N PHE A 184 11.11 6.49 21.61
CA PHE A 184 9.84 6.19 20.98
C PHE A 184 9.89 6.48 19.48
N SER A 185 9.74 5.43 18.67
CA SER A 185 9.83 5.51 17.21
C SER A 185 8.49 5.32 16.51
N GLY A 186 7.45 4.93 17.25
CA GLY A 186 6.12 4.66 16.73
C GLY A 186 5.67 3.23 17.04
N GLY A 187 5.28 2.47 16.02
CA GLY A 187 4.62 1.19 16.27
C GLY A 187 3.88 0.57 15.09
N LEU A 188 3.07 -0.44 15.39
CA LEU A 188 2.35 -1.27 14.44
C LEU A 188 0.88 -1.37 14.82
N ILE A 189 -0.01 -1.41 13.84
CA ILE A 189 -1.42 -1.75 14.01
C ILE A 189 -1.70 -2.94 13.10
N LEU A 190 -1.94 -4.13 13.66
CA LEU A 190 -1.95 -5.37 12.87
C LEU A 190 -3.10 -5.44 11.86
N ARG A 191 -4.27 -4.89 12.20
CA ARG A 191 -5.50 -4.98 11.41
C ARG A 191 -6.34 -3.71 11.54
N TYR A 192 -6.98 -3.34 10.44
CA TYR A 192 -8.12 -2.43 10.41
C TYR A 192 -9.37 -3.23 10.09
N GLU A 193 -10.46 -2.99 10.83
CA GLU A 193 -11.73 -3.71 10.67
C GLU A 193 -12.33 -3.58 9.27
N GLY A 194 -12.21 -2.40 8.64
CA GLY A 194 -12.70 -2.17 7.28
C GLY A 194 -11.83 -2.77 6.17
N ASP A 195 -10.59 -3.18 6.48
CA ASP A 195 -9.71 -3.88 5.54
C ASP A 195 -8.71 -4.80 6.26
N PRO A 196 -9.02 -6.10 6.37
CA PRO A 196 -8.15 -7.06 7.06
C PRO A 196 -6.83 -7.31 6.31
N THR A 197 -6.70 -6.86 5.07
CA THR A 197 -5.48 -7.03 4.28
C THR A 197 -4.43 -5.97 4.61
N ALA A 198 -4.85 -4.80 5.11
CA ALA A 198 -3.99 -3.68 5.44
C ALA A 198 -3.41 -3.78 6.86
N THR A 199 -2.22 -3.23 7.03
CA THR A 199 -1.55 -3.05 8.33
C THR A 199 -1.25 -1.56 8.50
N GLY A 200 -1.45 -1.03 9.70
CA GLY A 200 -1.09 0.33 10.06
C GLY A 200 0.34 0.39 10.57
N LEU A 201 1.12 1.38 10.15
CA LEU A 201 2.47 1.65 10.61
C LEU A 201 2.50 3.05 11.20
N ILE A 202 2.89 3.15 12.46
CA ILE A 202 3.01 4.39 13.20
C ILE A 202 4.48 4.80 13.16
N ARG A 203 4.77 6.03 12.76
CA ARG A 203 6.13 6.57 12.76
C ARG A 203 6.17 7.95 13.36
N LEU A 204 7.12 8.17 14.26
CA LEU A 204 7.50 9.50 14.73
C LEU A 204 8.78 9.94 14.00
N PHE A 205 8.80 11.16 13.49
CA PHE A 205 10.02 11.74 12.89
C PHE A 205 10.13 13.24 13.16
N ASP A 206 11.35 13.73 13.04
CA ASP A 206 11.67 15.15 13.11
C ASP A 206 11.30 15.87 11.81
N ILE A 207 10.72 17.07 11.94
CA ILE A 207 10.43 17.97 10.84
C ILE A 207 11.21 19.26 11.01
N GLN A 208 11.67 19.81 9.88
CA GLN A 208 12.34 21.11 9.87
C GLN A 208 11.33 22.23 10.17
N PRO A 209 11.66 23.26 10.96
CA PRO A 209 10.74 24.34 11.32
C PRO A 209 10.13 25.08 10.13
N GLU A 210 10.88 25.17 9.03
CA GLU A 210 10.49 25.83 7.78
C GLU A 210 9.43 25.03 7.01
N ASN A 211 9.27 23.74 7.33
CA ASN A 211 8.26 22.83 6.78
C ASN A 211 7.03 22.76 7.70
N ASN A 212 6.63 23.87 8.31
CA ASN A 212 5.34 24.00 9.01
C ASN A 212 4.20 23.94 7.97
N PHE A 213 3.99 22.75 7.42
CA PHE A 213 2.79 22.42 6.68
C PHE A 213 1.62 22.55 7.64
N ASP A 214 0.53 23.17 7.16
CA ASP A 214 -0.76 23.14 7.85
C ASP A 214 -1.07 21.72 8.35
N ILE A 215 -1.69 21.63 9.53
CA ILE A 215 -2.10 20.36 10.15
C ILE A 215 -3.02 19.63 9.18
N ASN A 216 -2.44 18.78 8.34
CA ASN A 216 -3.15 18.00 7.35
C ASN A 216 -3.70 16.74 8.02
N LEU A 217 -4.65 16.96 8.93
CA LEU A 217 -5.39 15.89 9.59
C LEU A 217 -6.44 15.37 8.62
N TYR A 218 -6.04 14.46 7.74
CA TYR A 218 -7.00 13.77 6.88
C TYR A 218 -7.79 12.78 7.73
N LYS A 219 -9.11 12.79 7.54
CA LYS A 219 -10.00 11.74 8.02
C LYS A 219 -10.49 10.92 6.83
N PRO A 220 -10.78 9.62 7.02
CA PRO A 220 -10.61 8.83 8.25
C PRO A 220 -9.13 8.50 8.60
N ILE A 221 -8.85 7.82 9.72
CA ILE A 221 -7.50 7.36 10.11
C ILE A 221 -7.01 6.24 9.18
N ALA A 222 -7.92 5.39 8.71
CA ALA A 222 -7.70 4.28 7.81
C ALA A 222 -8.77 4.22 6.72
N LYS A 223 -8.39 3.74 5.54
CA LYS A 223 -9.29 3.41 4.43
C LYS A 223 -8.94 2.04 3.86
N PRO A 224 -9.92 1.31 3.27
CA PRO A 224 -9.62 0.11 2.50
C PRO A 224 -8.68 0.42 1.34
N ILE A 225 -7.59 -0.32 1.20
CA ILE A 225 -6.53 -0.03 0.22
C ILE A 225 -7.03 -0.13 -1.23
N ASP A 226 -7.96 -1.04 -1.50
CA ASP A 226 -8.54 -1.20 -2.85
C ASP A 226 -9.52 -0.08 -3.20
N SER A 227 -10.12 0.57 -2.20
CA SER A 227 -11.00 1.71 -2.40
C SER A 227 -10.27 2.99 -2.78
N LEU A 228 -8.93 2.98 -2.71
CA LEU A 228 -8.15 4.18 -2.97
C LEU A 228 -8.20 4.57 -4.45
N ASN A 229 -8.48 5.85 -4.72
CA ASN A 229 -8.58 6.46 -6.05
C ASN A 229 -7.19 6.71 -6.65
N ILE A 230 -6.47 5.61 -6.86
CA ILE A 230 -5.14 5.53 -7.45
C ILE A 230 -5.24 4.66 -8.70
N TYR A 231 -4.91 5.24 -9.84
CA TYR A 231 -5.07 4.59 -11.15
C TYR A 231 -4.02 5.07 -12.14
N LEU A 232 -3.87 4.34 -13.24
CA LEU A 232 -3.13 4.79 -14.42
C LEU A 232 -4.08 5.53 -15.37
N THR A 233 -3.68 6.67 -15.90
CA THR A 233 -4.40 7.33 -17.00
C THR A 233 -4.24 6.53 -18.29
N GLU A 234 -4.95 6.95 -19.34
CA GLU A 234 -4.85 6.38 -20.69
C GLU A 234 -3.43 6.42 -21.28
N GLU A 235 -2.65 7.45 -20.94
CA GLU A 235 -1.24 7.54 -21.34
C GLU A 235 -0.29 6.77 -20.40
N GLY A 236 -0.84 5.98 -19.47
CA GLY A 236 -0.07 5.21 -18.50
C GLY A 236 0.50 6.02 -17.34
N ALA A 237 0.09 7.28 -17.15
CA ALA A 237 0.58 8.12 -16.06
C ALA A 237 -0.11 7.75 -14.73
N LEU A 238 0.68 7.61 -13.67
CA LEU A 238 0.16 7.37 -12.32
C LEU A 238 -0.57 8.60 -11.79
N THR A 239 -1.84 8.43 -11.42
CA THR A 239 -2.66 9.48 -10.79
C THR A 239 -3.07 9.08 -9.38
N ILE A 240 -2.92 10.02 -8.45
CA ILE A 240 -3.38 9.91 -7.06
C ILE A 240 -4.47 10.96 -6.88
N ALA A 241 -5.74 10.55 -6.98
CA ALA A 241 -6.89 11.45 -7.08
C ALA A 241 -7.70 11.56 -5.78
N GLU A 242 -7.07 11.34 -4.62
CA GLU A 242 -7.68 11.62 -3.33
C GLU A 242 -6.63 12.04 -2.28
N LYS A 243 -7.10 12.71 -1.23
CA LYS A 243 -6.25 13.13 -0.11
C LYS A 243 -5.88 11.96 0.79
N GLY A 244 -4.63 11.95 1.26
CA GLY A 244 -4.07 10.90 2.11
C GLY A 244 -3.68 9.63 1.35
N ALA A 245 -4.14 9.44 0.11
CA ALA A 245 -3.63 8.37 -0.74
C ALA A 245 -2.19 8.65 -1.17
N GLY A 246 -1.45 7.57 -1.37
CA GLY A 246 -0.05 7.58 -1.76
C GLY A 246 0.33 6.27 -2.42
N VAL A 247 1.51 6.24 -3.03
CA VAL A 247 2.05 5.04 -3.66
C VAL A 247 3.50 4.88 -3.23
N LYS A 248 3.85 3.66 -2.81
CA LYS A 248 5.24 3.24 -2.65
C LYS A 248 5.70 2.64 -3.97
N LEU A 249 6.80 3.17 -4.50
CA LEU A 249 7.48 2.64 -5.68
C LEU A 249 8.61 1.73 -5.24
N VAL A 250 8.70 0.55 -5.84
CA VAL A 250 9.80 -0.38 -5.62
C VAL A 250 10.37 -0.79 -6.97
N ALA A 251 11.66 -0.50 -7.17
CA ALA A 251 12.40 -0.99 -8.31
C ALA A 251 12.62 -2.50 -8.18
N THR A 252 12.24 -3.25 -9.21
CA THR A 252 12.45 -4.69 -9.29
C THR A 252 13.79 -5.01 -9.97
N SER A 253 14.25 -6.25 -9.87
CA SER A 253 15.50 -6.70 -10.50
C SER A 253 15.50 -6.58 -12.03
N THR A 254 14.34 -6.46 -12.67
CA THR A 254 14.20 -6.26 -14.12
C THR A 254 14.09 -4.78 -14.51
N ASN A 255 14.47 -3.85 -13.62
CA ASN A 255 14.28 -2.40 -13.78
C ASN A 255 12.83 -1.94 -14.00
N ASN A 256 11.85 -2.81 -13.73
CA ASN A 256 10.44 -2.42 -13.74
C ASN A 256 10.07 -1.80 -12.39
N LEU A 257 9.26 -0.75 -12.40
CA LEU A 257 8.67 -0.19 -11.19
C LEU A 257 7.42 -0.98 -10.83
N SER A 258 7.37 -1.46 -9.59
CA SER A 258 6.17 -2.01 -8.97
C SER A 258 5.59 -1.01 -7.97
N PHE A 259 4.27 -1.03 -7.83
CA PHE A 259 3.52 -0.07 -7.06
C PHE A 259 2.86 -0.76 -5.87
N SER A 260 2.80 -0.07 -4.73
CA SER A 260 1.96 -0.47 -3.61
C SER A 260 1.18 0.73 -3.14
N LYS A 261 -0.15 0.59 -3.11
CA LYS A 261 -1.05 1.61 -2.60
C LYS A 261 -0.82 1.81 -1.11
N THR A 262 -0.92 3.06 -0.70
CA THR A 262 -0.81 3.47 0.70
C THR A 262 -1.85 4.52 1.02
N TYR A 263 -2.36 4.51 2.23
CA TYR A 263 -3.14 5.62 2.80
C TYR A 263 -2.41 6.15 4.03
N GLY A 264 -2.32 7.46 4.24
CA GLY A 264 -1.55 8.01 5.34
C GLY A 264 -2.12 9.30 5.89
N ILE A 265 -2.04 9.46 7.20
CA ILE A 265 -2.44 10.68 7.91
C ILE A 265 -1.28 11.19 8.77
N TYR A 266 -1.12 12.51 8.82
CA TYR A 266 -0.03 13.16 9.54
C TYR A 266 -0.58 14.11 10.59
N PHE A 267 0.12 14.23 11.71
CA PHE A 267 -0.13 15.27 12.69
C PHE A 267 1.20 15.84 13.17
N ASN A 268 1.31 17.15 13.13
CA ASN A 268 2.53 17.88 13.48
C ASN A 268 2.31 18.61 14.81
N GLU A 269 3.32 18.59 15.68
CA GLU A 269 3.34 19.37 16.91
C GLU A 269 4.77 19.83 17.22
N GLY A 270 5.04 21.12 17.01
CA GLY A 270 6.39 21.66 17.11
C GLY A 270 7.31 21.09 16.03
N THR A 271 8.47 20.55 16.40
CA THR A 271 9.45 19.97 15.48
C THR A 271 9.24 18.47 15.22
N LYS A 272 8.11 17.92 15.65
CA LYS A 272 7.81 16.48 15.57
C LYS A 272 6.56 16.24 14.75
N SER A 273 6.57 15.15 13.98
CA SER A 273 5.43 14.67 13.22
C SER A 273 5.18 13.21 13.51
N ILE A 274 3.91 12.85 13.72
CA ILE A 274 3.45 11.46 13.79
C ILE A 274 2.70 11.13 12.50
N HIS A 275 3.04 10.00 11.88
CA HIS A 275 2.41 9.48 10.68
C HIS A 275 1.83 8.10 10.96
N ILE A 276 0.55 7.93 10.67
CA ILE A 276 -0.09 6.62 10.59
C ILE A 276 -0.27 6.30 9.12
N LYS A 277 0.51 5.35 8.62
CA LYS A 277 0.46 4.85 7.24
C LYS A 277 -0.28 3.51 7.22
N TRP A 278 -1.07 3.23 6.19
CA TRP A 278 -1.76 1.98 5.95
C TRP A 278 -1.33 1.43 4.59
N SER A 279 -0.99 0.14 4.56
CA SER A 279 -0.58 -0.57 3.35
C SER A 279 -0.55 -2.06 3.62
N ARG A 280 -0.59 -2.86 2.55
CA ARG A 280 -0.32 -4.30 2.59
C ARG A 280 1.13 -4.62 2.94
N ASN A 281 2.03 -3.65 2.76
CA ASN A 281 3.46 -3.81 3.04
C ASN A 281 3.86 -3.44 4.45
N ASN A 282 2.98 -2.82 5.24
CA ASN A 282 3.38 -2.23 6.51
C ASN A 282 3.80 -3.26 7.58
N PHE A 283 3.33 -4.50 7.48
CA PHE A 283 3.83 -5.58 8.32
C PHE A 283 5.30 -5.89 8.01
N SER A 284 5.62 -6.07 6.72
CA SER A 284 6.99 -6.26 6.25
C SER A 284 7.88 -5.05 6.52
N ASP A 285 7.37 -3.83 6.29
CA ASP A 285 8.09 -2.58 6.54
C ASP A 285 8.43 -2.44 8.03
N PHE A 286 7.51 -2.78 8.95
CA PHE A 286 7.79 -2.82 10.39
C PHE A 286 8.89 -3.81 10.74
N CYS A 287 8.82 -5.02 10.20
CA CYS A 287 9.84 -6.05 10.45
C CYS A 287 11.23 -5.64 9.94
N ILE A 288 11.30 -5.03 8.75
CA ILE A 288 12.52 -4.46 8.19
C ILE A 288 13.05 -3.34 9.08
N GLU A 289 12.16 -2.46 9.56
CA GLU A 289 12.51 -1.36 10.46
C GLU A 289 13.03 -1.82 11.80
N LEU A 290 12.37 -2.82 12.39
CA LEU A 290 12.80 -3.43 13.64
C LEU A 290 14.20 -4.02 13.51
N ILE A 291 14.46 -4.87 12.51
CA ILE A 291 15.79 -5.45 12.31
C ILE A 291 16.82 -4.34 12.07
N SER A 292 16.51 -3.39 11.20
CA SER A 292 17.42 -2.29 10.88
C SER A 292 17.78 -1.47 12.12
N SER A 293 16.79 -1.14 12.96
CA SER A 293 17.00 -0.40 14.21
C SER A 293 17.84 -1.18 15.20
N LEU A 294 17.59 -2.48 15.35
CA LEU A 294 18.35 -3.35 16.24
C LEU A 294 19.82 -3.48 15.82
N GLU A 295 20.09 -3.39 14.52
CA GLU A 295 21.43 -3.44 13.91
C GLU A 295 22.09 -2.05 13.74
N GLY A 296 21.41 -0.96 14.10
CA GLY A 296 21.90 0.40 13.89
C GLY A 296 22.00 0.83 12.42
N LEU A 297 21.28 0.17 11.51
CA LEU A 297 21.26 0.48 10.08
C LEU A 297 20.36 1.68 9.79
N VAL A 298 20.90 2.65 9.06
CA VAL A 298 20.15 3.82 8.59
C VAL A 298 19.17 3.44 7.46
N TYR A 299 18.21 4.32 7.16
CA TYR A 299 17.15 4.04 6.18
C TYR A 299 17.67 3.69 4.76
N ASN A 300 18.73 4.37 4.31
CA ASN A 300 19.34 4.15 2.99
C ASN A 300 20.54 3.18 3.02
N ASP A 301 20.71 2.41 4.09
CA ASP A 301 21.80 1.45 4.17
C ASP A 301 21.64 0.34 3.12
N LYS A 302 22.70 0.05 2.37
CA LYS A 302 22.70 -1.00 1.34
C LYS A 302 22.47 -2.42 1.90
N ASN A 303 22.74 -2.61 3.19
CA ASN A 303 22.55 -3.87 3.89
C ASN A 303 21.16 -3.98 4.54
N ARG A 304 20.31 -2.96 4.38
CA ARG A 304 18.94 -2.99 4.87
C ARG A 304 18.19 -4.14 4.21
N PRO A 305 17.55 -5.04 4.99
CA PRO A 305 16.86 -6.17 4.41
C PRO A 305 15.63 -5.71 3.61
N SER A 306 15.27 -6.48 2.58
CA SER A 306 14.08 -6.26 1.77
C SER A 306 13.43 -7.61 1.51
N PHE A 307 12.22 -7.80 2.05
CA PHE A 307 11.45 -9.03 1.91
C PHE A 307 9.96 -8.76 2.09
N GLY A 308 9.13 -9.73 1.69
CA GLY A 308 7.70 -9.76 1.99
C GLY A 308 6.90 -8.60 1.39
N GLN A 309 7.43 -7.91 0.38
CA GLN A 309 6.72 -6.81 -0.27
C GLN A 309 5.64 -7.35 -1.23
N VAL A 310 4.49 -6.71 -1.20
CA VAL A 310 3.28 -6.90 -1.99
C VAL A 310 3.10 -5.70 -2.90
N PHE A 311 2.72 -5.96 -4.14
CA PHE A 311 2.50 -4.97 -5.18
C PHE A 311 1.06 -5.08 -5.68
N ASP A 312 0.44 -3.93 -5.88
CA ASP A 312 -0.94 -3.80 -6.34
C ASP A 312 -0.94 -3.62 -7.86
N ASN A 313 -1.88 -4.30 -8.53
CA ASN A 313 -2.15 -4.00 -9.92
C ASN A 313 -2.97 -2.72 -9.99
N LEU A 314 -2.44 -1.69 -10.65
CA LEU A 314 -3.17 -0.44 -10.83
C LEU A 314 -4.10 -0.55 -12.02
N GLU A 315 -5.37 -0.25 -11.79
CA GLU A 315 -6.36 -0.19 -12.86
C GLU A 315 -6.05 0.99 -13.78
N MET A 316 -6.21 0.76 -15.08
CA MET A 316 -6.20 1.83 -16.07
C MET A 316 -7.59 2.46 -16.10
N LYS A 317 -7.69 3.73 -15.70
CA LYS A 317 -8.96 4.46 -15.76
C LYS A 317 -9.22 4.86 -17.20
N LYS A 318 -10.20 4.19 -17.80
CA LYS A 318 -10.59 4.49 -19.17
C LYS A 318 -11.16 5.91 -19.29
N ALA A 319 -10.77 6.63 -20.34
CA ALA A 319 -11.37 7.89 -20.72
C ALA A 319 -12.87 7.70 -20.94
N PRO A 320 -13.72 8.58 -20.37
CA PRO A 320 -15.15 8.56 -20.64
C PRO A 320 -15.41 8.75 -22.14
N ARG A 321 -16.50 8.16 -22.63
CA ARG A 321 -16.92 8.34 -24.01
C ARG A 321 -17.36 9.80 -24.23
N GLN A 322 -17.00 10.35 -25.39
CA GLN A 322 -17.50 11.63 -25.87
C GLN A 322 -19.03 11.61 -25.91
N SER A 323 -19.66 12.76 -25.64
CA SER A 323 -21.11 12.95 -25.85
C SER A 323 -21.49 12.69 -27.31
N LYS A 324 -22.71 12.22 -27.56
CA LYS A 324 -23.26 12.11 -28.93
C LYS A 324 -23.63 13.47 -29.52
N VAL A 325 -23.75 14.49 -28.69
CA VAL A 325 -24.14 15.85 -29.10
C VAL A 325 -22.93 16.77 -28.99
N LYS A 326 -22.67 17.52 -30.06
CA LYS A 326 -21.65 18.57 -30.07
C LYS A 326 -22.04 19.70 -29.11
N GLU A 327 -21.14 20.03 -28.21
CA GLU A 327 -21.30 21.14 -27.26
C GLU A 327 -20.44 22.32 -27.67
N GLU A 328 -20.97 23.54 -27.53
CA GLU A 328 -20.27 24.77 -27.88
C GLU A 328 -18.99 24.93 -27.03
N GLY A 329 -17.88 25.31 -27.67
CA GLY A 329 -16.59 25.52 -27.00
C GLY A 329 -15.87 24.25 -26.54
N LYS A 330 -16.39 23.05 -26.84
CA LYS A 330 -15.74 21.76 -26.51
C LYS A 330 -15.15 21.07 -27.75
N PRO A 331 -14.14 20.20 -27.59
CA PRO A 331 -13.69 19.35 -28.68
C PRO A 331 -14.76 18.29 -29.01
N PHE A 332 -14.88 17.95 -30.29
CA PHE A 332 -15.84 16.95 -30.76
C PHE A 332 -15.29 16.27 -32.00
N LEU A 333 -14.97 14.98 -31.88
CA LEU A 333 -14.47 14.16 -32.96
C LEU A 333 -15.58 13.29 -33.55
N VAL A 334 -15.53 13.10 -34.86
CA VAL A 334 -16.39 12.18 -35.60
C VAL A 334 -15.51 11.13 -36.27
N LEU A 335 -15.78 9.86 -35.95
CA LEU A 335 -15.07 8.71 -36.52
C LEU A 335 -15.92 8.10 -37.63
N THR A 336 -15.33 7.95 -38.81
CA THR A 336 -15.98 7.31 -39.98
C THR A 336 -15.02 6.35 -40.67
N LEU A 337 -15.55 5.46 -41.51
CA LEU A 337 -14.73 4.73 -42.46
C LEU A 337 -14.38 5.64 -43.61
N TYR A 338 -13.12 5.62 -44.02
CA TYR A 338 -12.70 6.34 -45.21
C TYR A 338 -13.22 5.59 -46.45
N GLU A 339 -14.09 6.23 -47.23
CA GLU A 339 -14.79 5.60 -48.37
C GLU A 339 -13.92 5.40 -49.63
N GLY A 340 -12.60 5.60 -49.52
CA GLY A 340 -11.66 5.35 -50.62
C GLY A 340 -11.60 6.50 -51.63
N GLY A 341 -10.61 7.38 -51.45
CA GLY A 341 -10.18 8.38 -52.43
C GLY A 341 -8.84 7.98 -53.07
N GLU A 342 -7.90 8.92 -53.22
CA GLU A 342 -6.58 8.70 -53.83
C GLU A 342 -5.70 7.64 -53.11
N LEU A 343 -6.05 7.28 -51.87
CA LEU A 343 -5.29 6.37 -51.01
C LEU A 343 -5.67 4.89 -51.14
N GLY A 344 -6.61 4.53 -52.04
CA GLY A 344 -6.92 3.13 -52.38
C GLY A 344 -8.15 2.51 -51.70
N ASN A 345 -8.21 1.18 -51.69
CA ASN A 345 -9.38 0.39 -51.31
C ASN A 345 -9.76 0.56 -49.82
N LYS A 346 -11.07 0.60 -49.53
CA LYS A 346 -11.67 0.69 -48.18
C LYS A 346 -11.22 -0.42 -47.22
N LEU A 347 -10.93 -1.60 -47.78
CA LEU A 347 -10.48 -2.79 -47.06
C LEU A 347 -9.49 -3.55 -47.95
N THR A 348 -8.36 -3.94 -47.37
CA THR A 348 -7.38 -4.83 -47.96
C THR A 348 -7.20 -6.02 -47.04
N ILE A 349 -7.24 -7.24 -47.59
CA ILE A 349 -6.99 -8.48 -46.87
C ILE A 349 -5.82 -9.15 -47.58
N ASP A 350 -4.69 -9.29 -46.89
CA ASP A 350 -3.49 -9.96 -47.40
C ASP A 350 -3.02 -11.02 -46.40
N ASN A 351 -3.01 -12.29 -46.82
CA ASN A 351 -2.68 -13.45 -46.01
C ASN A 351 -3.29 -13.38 -44.60
N ASP A 352 -2.52 -12.94 -43.61
CA ASP A 352 -2.86 -12.90 -42.18
C ASP A 352 -3.10 -11.47 -41.63
N THR A 353 -3.06 -10.46 -42.52
CA THR A 353 -3.25 -9.06 -42.17
C THR A 353 -4.52 -8.50 -42.81
N LEU A 354 -5.31 -7.82 -42.00
CA LEU A 354 -6.45 -7.03 -42.41
C LEU A 354 -6.13 -5.54 -42.26
N THR A 355 -6.33 -4.78 -43.32
CA THR A 355 -6.10 -3.34 -43.31
C THR A 355 -7.35 -2.59 -43.74
N PHE A 356 -7.78 -1.61 -42.95
CA PHE A 356 -8.83 -0.67 -43.32
C PHE A 356 -8.40 0.75 -42.95
N VAL A 357 -9.10 1.74 -43.50
CA VAL A 357 -8.77 3.14 -43.28
C VAL A 357 -9.92 3.83 -42.55
N VAL A 358 -9.58 4.52 -41.46
CA VAL A 358 -10.51 5.35 -40.70
C VAL A 358 -10.22 6.82 -40.93
N SER A 359 -11.27 7.63 -40.88
CA SER A 359 -11.23 9.08 -40.95
C SER A 359 -11.74 9.67 -39.64
N ILE A 360 -10.99 10.59 -39.05
CA ILE A 360 -11.33 11.26 -37.80
C ILE A 360 -11.40 12.76 -38.09
N GLU A 361 -12.59 13.32 -38.06
CA GLU A 361 -12.83 14.74 -38.28
C GLU A 361 -12.99 15.45 -36.93
N ASN A 362 -12.26 16.54 -36.71
CA ASN A 362 -12.47 17.39 -35.55
C ASN A 362 -13.51 18.48 -35.86
N GLN A 363 -14.76 18.19 -35.57
CA GLN A 363 -15.86 19.15 -35.69
C GLN A 363 -15.95 20.09 -34.49
N GLY A 364 -15.08 19.97 -33.49
CA GLY A 364 -15.03 20.84 -32.31
C GLY A 364 -14.50 22.24 -32.60
N ALA A 365 -14.49 23.10 -31.57
CA ALA A 365 -13.95 24.46 -31.67
C ALA A 365 -12.46 24.55 -31.29
N LEU A 366 -11.88 23.47 -30.76
CA LEU A 366 -10.53 23.44 -30.21
C LEU A 366 -9.68 22.37 -30.92
N PRO A 367 -8.37 22.61 -31.11
CA PRO A 367 -7.45 21.56 -31.51
C PRO A 367 -7.41 20.45 -30.45
N VAL A 368 -7.11 19.22 -30.88
CA VAL A 368 -6.98 18.08 -29.96
C VAL A 368 -5.72 17.28 -30.23
N THR A 369 -5.14 16.70 -29.19
CA THR A 369 -4.12 15.65 -29.30
C THR A 369 -4.81 14.31 -29.15
N LEU A 370 -4.69 13.43 -30.14
CA LEU A 370 -5.30 12.11 -30.16
C LEU A 370 -4.27 10.97 -30.25
N SER A 371 -4.68 9.80 -29.78
CA SER A 371 -3.94 8.54 -29.84
C SER A 371 -4.90 7.35 -29.76
N ASP A 372 -4.56 6.25 -30.39
CA ASP A 372 -5.25 4.96 -30.33
C ASP A 372 -4.35 3.83 -29.78
N ASP A 373 -3.15 4.16 -29.30
CA ASP A 373 -2.11 3.20 -28.89
C ASP A 373 -1.57 3.44 -27.48
N LEU A 374 -2.41 3.97 -26.59
CA LEU A 374 -2.05 4.39 -25.23
C LEU A 374 -1.01 5.51 -25.22
N PHE A 375 -1.13 6.44 -26.18
CA PHE A 375 -0.25 7.61 -26.33
C PHE A 375 1.23 7.27 -26.56
N LYS A 376 1.52 6.10 -27.13
CA LYS A 376 2.85 5.79 -27.67
C LYS A 376 3.12 6.64 -28.91
N SER A 377 2.10 6.89 -29.72
CA SER A 377 2.08 7.88 -30.78
C SER A 377 1.03 8.96 -30.47
N LYS A 378 1.36 10.20 -30.83
CA LYS A 378 0.50 11.38 -30.62
C LYS A 378 0.36 12.12 -31.94
N PHE A 379 -0.84 12.60 -32.21
CA PHE A 379 -1.14 13.43 -33.36
C PHE A 379 -2.02 14.60 -32.95
N GLU A 380 -1.63 15.81 -33.36
CA GLU A 380 -2.44 17.01 -33.16
C GLU A 380 -3.38 17.20 -34.35
N LEU A 381 -4.68 17.30 -34.08
CA LEU A 381 -5.73 17.51 -35.06
C LEU A 381 -6.39 18.88 -34.83
N PRO A 382 -6.11 19.89 -35.67
CA PRO A 382 -6.73 21.21 -35.56
C PRO A 382 -8.25 21.17 -35.71
N ALA A 383 -8.92 22.21 -35.23
CA ALA A 383 -10.38 22.35 -35.39
C ALA A 383 -10.76 22.50 -36.87
N GLY A 384 -11.76 21.75 -37.31
CA GLY A 384 -12.23 21.70 -38.69
C GLY A 384 -11.42 20.80 -39.63
N GLU A 385 -10.34 20.19 -39.15
CA GLU A 385 -9.48 19.32 -39.95
C GLU A 385 -9.85 17.84 -39.84
N THR A 386 -9.39 17.05 -40.81
CA THR A 386 -9.61 15.59 -40.85
C THR A 386 -8.27 14.85 -40.88
N ALA A 387 -8.12 13.87 -39.98
CA ALA A 387 -7.03 12.91 -40.00
C ALA A 387 -7.48 11.60 -40.63
N ILE A 388 -6.58 10.97 -41.39
CA ILE A 388 -6.80 9.64 -41.98
C ILE A 388 -5.76 8.69 -41.40
N LYS A 389 -6.19 7.53 -40.92
CA LYS A 389 -5.30 6.50 -40.38
C LYS A 389 -5.60 5.13 -40.98
N THR A 390 -4.54 4.49 -41.44
CA THR A 390 -4.56 3.08 -41.82
C THR A 390 -4.44 2.22 -40.55
N VAL A 391 -5.44 1.37 -40.32
CA VAL A 391 -5.50 0.42 -39.22
C VAL A 391 -5.20 -0.97 -39.77
N SER A 392 -4.17 -1.61 -39.23
CA SER A 392 -3.79 -2.98 -39.59
C SER A 392 -4.00 -3.90 -38.40
N LEU A 393 -4.79 -4.95 -38.59
CA LEU A 393 -5.02 -6.02 -37.63
C LEU A 393 -4.34 -7.29 -38.15
N GLU A 394 -3.41 -7.83 -37.35
CA GLU A 394 -2.78 -9.11 -37.62
C GLU A 394 -3.51 -10.19 -36.81
N LEU A 395 -3.90 -11.28 -37.46
CA LEU A 395 -4.50 -12.41 -36.76
C LEU A 395 -3.54 -13.56 -36.63
N GLN A 396 -3.32 -13.99 -35.39
CA GLN A 396 -2.67 -15.24 -35.09
C GLN A 396 -3.75 -16.31 -34.94
N THR A 397 -3.72 -17.32 -35.80
CA THR A 397 -4.64 -18.46 -35.73
C THR A 397 -3.89 -19.73 -35.35
N ASP A 398 -4.42 -20.47 -34.38
CA ASP A 398 -3.87 -21.78 -33.98
C ASP A 398 -4.37 -22.92 -34.91
N LYS A 399 -5.23 -22.61 -35.88
CA LYS A 399 -5.92 -23.59 -36.74
C LYS A 399 -5.26 -23.60 -38.12
N THR A 400 -4.50 -24.65 -38.38
CA THR A 400 -3.66 -24.81 -39.59
C THR A 400 -4.42 -24.91 -40.92
N ASP A 401 -5.73 -25.10 -40.91
CA ASP A 401 -6.47 -25.57 -42.10
C ASP A 401 -7.48 -24.56 -42.69
N LYS A 402 -7.63 -23.36 -42.12
CA LYS A 402 -8.52 -22.32 -42.66
C LYS A 402 -7.74 -21.04 -42.94
N THR A 403 -7.91 -20.49 -44.14
CA THR A 403 -7.32 -19.17 -44.44
C THR A 403 -8.09 -18.08 -43.70
N PHE A 404 -7.44 -16.96 -43.41
CA PHE A 404 -8.07 -15.82 -42.76
C PHE A 404 -9.28 -15.29 -43.55
N ALA A 405 -9.20 -15.31 -44.88
CA ALA A 405 -10.31 -14.98 -45.77
C ALA A 405 -11.53 -15.88 -45.56
N ASP A 406 -11.33 -17.17 -45.24
CA ASP A 406 -12.43 -18.11 -44.95
C ASP A 406 -13.10 -17.80 -43.61
N LEU A 407 -12.32 -17.42 -42.59
CA LEU A 407 -12.84 -17.04 -41.28
C LEU A 407 -13.71 -15.78 -41.36
N ILE A 408 -13.24 -14.73 -42.05
CA ILE A 408 -14.03 -13.51 -42.27
C ILE A 408 -15.31 -13.79 -43.05
N LYS A 409 -15.25 -14.64 -44.09
CA LYS A 409 -16.42 -14.96 -44.92
C LYS A 409 -17.48 -15.74 -44.15
N GLN A 410 -17.06 -16.61 -43.24
CA GLN A 410 -17.96 -17.48 -42.48
C GLN A 410 -18.59 -16.75 -41.30
N ASP A 411 -17.76 -16.16 -40.44
CA ASP A 411 -18.18 -15.69 -39.11
C ASP A 411 -18.16 -14.15 -39.01
N GLY A 412 -17.42 -13.49 -39.90
CA GLY A 412 -17.10 -12.06 -39.78
C GLY A 412 -16.12 -11.78 -38.63
N VAL A 413 -15.59 -10.57 -38.60
CA VAL A 413 -14.74 -10.09 -37.52
C VAL A 413 -15.35 -8.80 -36.98
N GLU A 414 -15.47 -8.71 -35.67
CA GLU A 414 -15.86 -7.48 -34.98
C GLU A 414 -14.69 -6.99 -34.14
N HIS A 415 -14.30 -5.74 -34.34
CA HIS A 415 -13.22 -5.09 -33.63
C HIS A 415 -13.69 -3.75 -33.08
N LEU A 416 -13.53 -3.55 -31.78
CA LEU A 416 -13.78 -2.27 -31.16
C LEU A 416 -12.61 -1.33 -31.46
N TYR A 417 -12.80 -0.40 -32.40
CA TYR A 417 -11.82 0.64 -32.66
C TYR A 417 -12.06 1.82 -31.73
N ARG A 418 -10.98 2.26 -31.06
CA ARG A 418 -11.04 3.25 -29.99
C ARG A 418 -9.94 4.27 -30.15
N VAL A 419 -10.32 5.54 -30.13
CA VAL A 419 -9.39 6.68 -30.13
C VAL A 419 -9.63 7.49 -28.88
N VAL A 420 -8.56 7.84 -28.18
CA VAL A 420 -8.57 8.71 -27.00
C VAL A 420 -7.95 10.04 -27.39
N TYR A 421 -8.52 11.14 -26.91
CA TYR A 421 -8.03 12.48 -27.20
C TYR A 421 -8.19 13.42 -26.00
N TYR A 422 -7.44 14.52 -26.01
CA TYR A 422 -7.58 15.64 -25.06
C TYR A 422 -7.30 16.96 -25.78
N ALA A 423 -7.88 18.07 -25.30
CA ALA A 423 -7.70 19.40 -25.91
C ALA A 423 -6.71 20.30 -25.13
N ASP A 424 -6.53 20.05 -23.82
CA ASP A 424 -5.69 20.86 -22.93
C ASP A 424 -4.52 20.01 -22.43
N GLU A 425 -3.28 20.36 -22.80
CA GLU A 425 -2.07 19.66 -22.39
C GLU A 425 -1.81 19.69 -20.88
N ILE A 426 -2.32 20.71 -20.18
CA ILE A 426 -2.09 20.93 -18.75
C ILE A 426 -3.09 20.10 -17.93
N LYS A 427 -4.39 20.16 -18.27
CA LYS A 427 -5.43 19.44 -17.52
C LYS A 427 -5.61 18.00 -17.98
N LYS A 428 -5.41 17.72 -19.27
CA LYS A 428 -5.64 16.42 -19.93
C LYS A 428 -6.97 15.78 -19.55
N ASP A 429 -8.06 16.48 -19.82
CA ASP A 429 -9.41 15.91 -19.73
C ASP A 429 -9.62 14.93 -20.89
N PHE A 430 -9.21 13.67 -20.68
CA PHE A 430 -9.29 12.63 -21.71
C PHE A 430 -10.74 12.29 -22.05
N LEU A 431 -11.03 12.18 -23.34
CA LEU A 431 -12.28 11.69 -23.91
C LEU A 431 -11.97 10.57 -24.90
N SER A 432 -12.94 9.70 -25.16
CA SER A 432 -12.80 8.64 -26.16
C SER A 432 -13.94 8.65 -27.17
N ILE A 433 -13.62 8.30 -28.40
CA ILE A 433 -14.58 7.87 -29.42
C ILE A 433 -14.36 6.39 -29.69
N GLU A 434 -15.44 5.65 -29.73
CA GLU A 434 -15.44 4.19 -29.83
C GLU A 434 -16.46 3.78 -30.89
N ALA A 435 -16.07 2.90 -31.80
CA ALA A 435 -16.96 2.35 -32.79
C ALA A 435 -16.66 0.87 -33.04
N ASN A 436 -17.71 0.09 -33.27
CA ASN A 436 -17.55 -1.29 -33.69
C ASN A 436 -17.28 -1.32 -35.19
N ILE A 437 -16.12 -1.85 -35.55
CA ILE A 437 -15.75 -2.14 -36.93
C ILE A 437 -16.11 -3.59 -37.19
N ARG A 438 -17.10 -3.80 -38.05
CA ARG A 438 -17.52 -5.14 -38.48
C ARG A 438 -17.04 -5.36 -39.90
N ILE A 439 -16.29 -6.45 -40.09
CA ILE A 439 -15.84 -6.91 -41.40
C ILE A 439 -16.54 -8.22 -41.75
N TYR A 440 -17.16 -8.27 -42.92
CA TYR A 440 -17.83 -9.45 -43.43
C TYR A 440 -17.83 -9.47 -44.96
N LYS A 441 -17.45 -10.60 -45.56
CA LYS A 441 -17.49 -10.82 -47.03
C LYS A 441 -16.92 -9.64 -47.85
N ASN A 442 -15.76 -9.13 -47.45
CA ASN A 442 -15.04 -7.99 -48.04
C ASN A 442 -15.69 -6.60 -47.84
N GLU A 443 -16.75 -6.52 -47.05
CA GLU A 443 -17.33 -5.25 -46.62
C GLU A 443 -16.81 -4.91 -45.23
N VAL A 444 -16.50 -3.63 -45.01
CA VAL A 444 -16.22 -3.08 -43.69
C VAL A 444 -17.28 -2.02 -43.39
N THR A 445 -17.91 -2.18 -42.23
CA THR A 445 -18.94 -1.28 -41.73
C THR A 445 -18.53 -0.77 -40.35
N ILE A 446 -18.90 0.47 -40.06
CA ILE A 446 -18.70 1.10 -38.76
C ILE A 446 -20.07 1.40 -38.17
N SER A 447 -20.24 1.07 -36.89
CA SER A 447 -21.43 1.41 -36.14
C SER A 447 -21.05 2.04 -34.81
N ASP A 448 -21.71 3.14 -34.48
CA ASP A 448 -21.58 3.78 -33.17
C ASP A 448 -22.08 2.87 -32.06
N LEU A 449 -21.42 2.96 -30.90
CA LEU A 449 -21.77 2.23 -29.68
C LEU A 449 -22.88 2.88 -28.83
#